data_AF-A0A3B9ME20-F1
#
_entry.id   AF-A0A3B9ME20-F1
#
_cell.length_a   1.000
_cell.length_b   1.000
_cell.length_c   1.000
_cell.angle_alpha   90.00
_cell.angle_beta   90.00
_cell.angle_gamma   90.00
#
_symmetry.space_group_name_H-M   'P 1'
#
loop_
_entity.id
_entity.type
_entity.pdbx_description
1 polymer ?
#
loop_
_entity_poly.entity_id
_entity_poly.type
_entity_poly.pdbx_seq_one_letter_code
_entity_poly.pdbx_strand_id
1 'polypeptide(L)'
;MAVKDTLRHLMQAGREKEASELIPHVDDSPPAQPGRWTAKDNLAHLLAWRLTAAAELEAVRTGSPAPASVSEDIDENNANVYEATRNQRAAVVLEDARLSWATLAAAVDACSEGDLLKPR
;
A
#
# COMPACT_ATOMS: atom_id res chain seq x y z
N MET A 1 -9.95 -16.59 16.39
CA MET A 1 -8.68 -16.25 15.73
C MET A 1 -8.35 -14.83 16.15
N ALA A 2 -7.11 -14.54 16.58
CA ALA A 2 -6.72 -13.18 16.94
C ALA A 2 -6.74 -12.28 15.69
N VAL A 3 -7.01 -10.98 15.84
CA VAL A 3 -7.11 -10.06 14.70
C VAL A 3 -5.75 -9.97 14.00
N LYS A 4 -4.67 -9.93 14.78
CA LYS A 4 -3.31 -9.88 14.23
C LYS A 4 -2.98 -11.11 13.37
N ASP A 5 -3.42 -12.29 13.76
CA ASP A 5 -3.18 -13.52 12.98
C ASP A 5 -3.93 -13.48 11.65
N THR A 6 -5.17 -13.01 11.66
CA THR A 6 -5.96 -12.79 10.43
C THR A 6 -5.27 -11.78 9.51
N LEU A 7 -4.80 -10.65 10.05
CA LEU A 7 -4.10 -9.63 9.26
C LEU A 7 -2.82 -10.17 8.63
N ARG A 8 -1.97 -10.88 9.41
CA ARG A 8 -0.76 -11.51 8.89
C ARG A 8 -1.07 -12.50 7.78
N HIS A 9 -2.11 -13.32 7.93
CA HIS A 9 -2.54 -14.25 6.89
C HIS A 9 -2.96 -13.53 5.61
N LEU A 10 -3.80 -12.49 5.72
CA LEU A 10 -4.26 -11.69 4.58
C LEU A 10 -3.12 -10.96 3.88
N MET A 11 -2.15 -10.44 4.65
CA MET A 11 -0.97 -9.79 4.10
C MET A 11 -0.08 -10.77 3.32
N GLN A 12 0.13 -11.98 3.85
CA GLN A 12 0.87 -13.00 3.14
C GLN A 12 0.17 -13.42 1.85
N ALA A 13 -1.15 -13.66 1.89
CA ALA A 13 -1.94 -13.99 0.71
C ALA A 13 -1.93 -12.85 -0.33
N GLY A 14 -2.03 -11.60 0.10
CA GLY A 14 -1.94 -10.43 -0.76
C GLY A 14 -0.58 -10.29 -1.42
N ARG A 15 0.51 -10.53 -0.67
CA ARG A 15 1.87 -10.51 -1.19
C ARG A 15 2.12 -11.62 -2.21
N GLU A 16 1.62 -12.82 -1.96
CA GLU A 16 1.72 -13.95 -2.89
C GLU A 16 0.98 -13.65 -4.19
N LYS A 17 -0.25 -13.12 -4.09
CA LYS A 17 -1.05 -12.74 -5.26
C LYS A 17 -0.39 -11.63 -6.07
N GLU A 18 0.13 -10.59 -5.42
CA GLU A 18 0.90 -9.53 -6.08
C GLU A 18 2.11 -10.10 -6.82
N ALA A 19 2.84 -11.03 -6.19
CA ALA A 19 4.01 -11.65 -6.79
C ALA A 19 3.68 -12.54 -7.99
N SER A 20 2.56 -13.27 -7.96
CA SER A 20 2.18 -14.18 -9.05
C SER A 20 1.40 -13.50 -10.18
N GLU A 21 0.56 -12.51 -9.87
CA GLU A 21 -0.41 -11.96 -10.82
C GLU A 21 -0.11 -10.54 -11.28
N LEU A 22 0.67 -9.75 -10.53
CA LEU A 22 0.94 -8.35 -10.88
C LEU A 22 2.39 -8.12 -11.27
N ILE A 23 3.36 -8.50 -10.42
CA ILE A 23 4.79 -8.29 -10.64
C ILE A 23 5.29 -8.75 -12.03
N PRO A 24 4.87 -9.89 -12.58
CA PRO A 24 5.33 -10.34 -13.91
C PRO A 24 4.98 -9.38 -15.06
N HIS A 25 4.04 -8.47 -14.85
CA HIS A 25 3.58 -7.51 -15.84
C HIS A 25 4.12 -6.09 -15.61
N VAL A 26 4.94 -5.88 -14.57
CA VAL A 26 5.46 -4.55 -14.23
C VAL A 26 6.75 -4.28 -15.00
N ASP A 27 6.65 -3.35 -15.96
CA ASP A 27 7.75 -2.86 -16.76
C ASP A 27 7.65 -1.34 -17.02
N ASP A 28 8.55 -0.80 -17.84
CA ASP A 28 8.56 0.61 -18.24
C ASP A 28 7.77 0.88 -19.54
N SER A 29 6.98 -0.08 -20.01
CA SER A 29 6.17 0.07 -21.22
C SER A 29 5.06 1.10 -21.00
N PRO A 30 4.70 1.89 -22.03
CA PRO A 30 3.56 2.81 -21.94
C PRO A 30 2.23 2.04 -21.79
N PRO A 31 1.15 2.70 -21.31
CA PRO A 31 -0.15 2.06 -21.20
C PRO A 31 -0.67 1.61 -22.56
N ALA A 32 -1.39 0.47 -22.56
CA ALA A 32 -1.96 -0.10 -23.78
C ALA A 32 -2.96 0.83 -24.50
N GLN A 33 -3.57 1.76 -23.76
CA GLN A 33 -4.46 2.80 -24.28
C GLN A 33 -4.25 4.11 -23.52
N PRO A 34 -4.42 5.27 -24.17
CA PRO A 34 -4.41 6.56 -23.48
C PRO A 34 -5.42 6.59 -22.32
N GLY A 35 -5.01 7.13 -21.18
CA GLY A 35 -5.86 7.23 -19.98
C GLY A 35 -6.09 5.92 -19.22
N ARG A 36 -5.30 4.87 -19.50
CA ARG A 36 -5.28 3.64 -18.70
C ARG A 36 -4.03 3.58 -17.83
N TRP A 37 -4.17 2.94 -16.67
CA TRP A 37 -3.05 2.59 -15.81
C TRP A 37 -2.32 1.35 -16.37
N THR A 38 -1.00 1.37 -16.24
CA THR A 38 -0.12 0.22 -16.42
C THR A 38 -0.14 -0.69 -15.19
N ALA A 39 0.46 -1.88 -15.28
CA ALA A 39 0.70 -2.70 -14.09
C ALA A 39 1.62 -1.99 -13.08
N LYS A 40 2.58 -1.19 -13.56
CA LYS A 40 3.45 -0.35 -12.72
C LYS A 40 2.64 0.67 -11.94
N ASP A 41 1.68 1.35 -12.58
CA ASP A 41 0.82 2.33 -11.91
C ASP A 41 -0.07 1.68 -10.85
N ASN A 42 -0.60 0.49 -11.13
CA ASN A 42 -1.35 -0.29 -10.14
C ASN A 42 -0.47 -0.70 -8.94
N LEU A 43 0.77 -1.13 -9.19
CA LEU A 43 1.70 -1.48 -8.12
C LEU A 43 2.07 -0.24 -7.28
N ALA A 44 2.30 0.90 -7.92
CA ALA A 44 2.56 2.18 -7.26
C ALA A 44 1.36 2.67 -6.42
N HIS A 45 0.15 2.43 -6.89
CA HIS A 45 -1.06 2.67 -6.12
C HIS A 45 -1.15 1.76 -4.88
N LEU A 46 -0.92 0.46 -5.04
CA LEU A 46 -0.97 -0.50 -3.93
C LEU A 46 0.10 -0.22 -2.87
N LEU A 47 1.34 0.10 -3.27
CA LEU A 47 2.39 0.46 -2.31
C LEU A 47 2.03 1.73 -1.52
N ALA A 48 1.43 2.73 -2.17
CA ALA A 48 1.03 3.97 -1.49
C ALA A 48 -0.02 3.70 -0.41
N TRP A 49 -1.05 2.89 -0.72
CA TRP A 49 -2.08 2.52 0.26
C TRP A 49 -1.52 1.68 1.42
N ARG A 50 -0.54 0.80 1.17
CA ARG A 50 0.15 0.07 2.24
C ARG A 50 0.89 1.02 3.19
N LEU A 51 1.57 2.04 2.65
CA LEU A 51 2.28 3.04 3.46
C LEU A 51 1.31 3.93 4.25
N THR A 52 0.19 4.33 3.65
CA THR A 52 -0.88 5.05 4.35
C THR A 52 -1.43 4.23 5.51
N ALA A 53 -1.77 2.95 5.28
CA ALA A 53 -2.27 2.07 6.33
C ALA A 53 -1.25 1.89 7.47
N ALA A 54 0.04 1.74 7.15
CA ALA A 54 1.08 1.64 8.15
C ALA A 54 1.19 2.93 9.01
N ALA A 55 1.07 4.11 8.39
CA ALA A 55 1.09 5.38 9.08
C ALA A 55 -0.14 5.59 9.98
N GLU A 56 -1.32 5.13 9.55
CA GLU A 56 -2.55 5.15 10.36
C GLU A 56 -2.44 4.25 11.58
N LEU A 57 -1.91 3.03 11.41
CA LEU A 57 -1.65 2.11 12.53
C LEU A 57 -0.68 2.71 13.55
N GLU A 58 0.37 3.37 13.09
CA GLU A 58 1.33 4.06 13.95
C GLU A 58 0.68 5.22 14.73
N ALA A 59 -0.19 6.00 14.08
CA ALA A 59 -0.95 7.06 14.75
C ALA A 59 -1.86 6.50 15.86
N VAL A 60 -2.61 5.43 15.57
CA VAL A 60 -3.47 4.74 16.55
C VAL A 60 -2.67 4.21 17.73
N ARG A 61 -1.53 3.55 17.45
CA ARG A 61 -0.65 2.96 18.47
C ARG A 61 -0.05 4.02 19.40
N THR A 62 0.30 5.18 18.85
CA THR A 62 0.96 6.26 19.61
C THR A 62 -0.01 7.28 20.20
N GLY A 63 -1.29 7.24 19.82
CA GLY A 63 -2.26 8.29 20.16
C GLY A 63 -1.97 9.63 19.48
N SER A 64 -1.21 9.61 18.38
CA SER A 64 -0.93 10.79 17.57
C SER A 64 -2.12 11.10 16.65
N PRO A 65 -2.26 12.35 16.16
CA PRO A 65 -3.21 12.64 15.10
C PRO A 65 -3.00 11.69 13.91
N ALA A 66 -4.10 11.29 13.26
CA ALA A 66 -4.02 10.58 12.00
C ALA A 66 -3.12 11.36 11.02
N PRO A 67 -2.35 10.67 10.15
CA PRO A 67 -1.61 11.35 9.10
C PRO A 67 -2.55 12.30 8.36
N ALA A 68 -2.08 13.50 8.02
CA ALA A 68 -2.89 14.45 7.24
C ALA A 68 -3.49 13.67 6.08
N SER A 69 -4.81 13.53 6.10
CA SER A 69 -5.49 12.57 5.26
C SER A 69 -5.11 12.86 3.81
N VAL A 70 -4.66 11.83 3.10
CA VAL A 70 -5.01 11.68 1.69
C VAL A 70 -6.50 12.04 1.63
N SER A 71 -6.86 13.11 0.90
CA SER A 71 -8.21 13.67 0.72
C SER A 71 -9.35 12.69 1.03
N GLU A 72 -10.44 13.17 1.64
CA GLU A 72 -11.63 12.30 1.76
C GLU A 72 -12.11 11.77 0.40
N ASP A 73 -11.72 12.44 -0.69
CA ASP A 73 -11.85 11.95 -2.05
C ASP A 73 -10.75 10.93 -2.41
N ILE A 74 -11.16 9.66 -2.51
CA ILE A 74 -10.30 8.55 -2.93
C ILE A 74 -9.76 8.76 -4.35
N ASP A 75 -10.52 9.39 -5.25
CA ASP A 75 -10.08 9.61 -6.62
C ASP A 75 -8.98 10.68 -6.68
N GLU A 76 -9.08 11.73 -5.87
CA GLU A 76 -8.03 12.74 -5.73
C GLU A 76 -6.72 12.11 -5.23
N ASN A 77 -6.81 11.20 -4.26
CA ASN A 77 -5.64 10.48 -3.74
C ASN A 77 -4.99 9.60 -4.80
N ASN A 78 -5.81 8.87 -5.56
CA ASN A 78 -5.34 8.01 -6.63
C ASN A 78 -4.67 8.84 -7.74
N ALA A 79 -5.22 10.01 -8.07
CA ALA A 79 -4.63 10.94 -9.01
C ALA A 79 -3.28 11.50 -8.51
N ASN A 80 -3.21 11.88 -7.23
CA ASN A 80 -1.97 12.37 -6.62
C ASN A 80 -0.86 11.31 -6.63
N VAL A 81 -1.19 10.07 -6.27
CA VAL A 81 -0.23 8.95 -6.34
C VAL A 81 0.20 8.71 -7.78
N TYR A 82 -0.75 8.70 -8.73
CA TYR A 82 -0.43 8.51 -10.15
C TYR A 82 0.52 9.59 -10.66
N GLU A 83 0.24 10.88 -10.42
CA GLU A 83 1.12 11.97 -10.86
C GLU A 83 2.51 11.91 -10.23
N ALA A 84 2.60 11.52 -8.96
CA ALA A 84 3.88 11.38 -8.27
C ALA A 84 4.73 10.20 -8.79
N THR A 85 4.09 9.15 -9.31
CA THR A 85 4.76 7.87 -9.57
C THR A 85 4.86 7.48 -11.04
N ARG A 86 4.02 8.03 -11.94
CA ARG A 86 3.94 7.61 -13.36
C ARG A 86 5.26 7.66 -14.12
N ASN A 87 6.15 8.58 -13.73
CA ASN A 87 7.46 8.78 -14.36
C ASN A 87 8.60 8.01 -13.67
N GLN A 88 8.32 7.26 -12.60
CA GLN A 88 9.32 6.41 -11.95
C GLN A 88 9.63 5.18 -12.82
N ARG A 89 10.86 4.68 -12.69
CA ARG A 89 11.27 3.44 -13.33
C ARG A 89 10.62 2.25 -12.62
N ALA A 90 10.20 1.24 -13.37
CA ALA A 90 9.62 0.00 -12.86
C ALA A 90 10.48 -0.64 -11.76
N ALA A 91 11.80 -0.64 -11.93
CA ALA A 91 12.74 -1.18 -10.93
C ALA A 91 12.66 -0.48 -9.56
N VAL A 92 12.37 0.83 -9.54
CA VAL A 92 12.19 1.58 -8.29
C VAL A 92 10.85 1.21 -7.65
N VAL A 93 9.78 1.21 -8.43
CA VAL A 93 8.43 0.86 -7.96
C VAL A 93 8.39 -0.58 -7.41
N LEU A 94 9.08 -1.51 -8.05
CA LEU A 94 9.18 -2.91 -7.59
C LEU A 94 9.88 -3.02 -6.23
N GLU A 95 10.99 -2.30 -6.04
CA GLU A 95 11.71 -2.31 -4.76
C GLU A 95 10.89 -1.62 -3.66
N ASP A 96 10.29 -0.48 -3.95
CA ASP A 96 9.44 0.26 -3.01
C ASP A 96 8.21 -0.57 -2.62
N ALA A 97 7.60 -1.28 -3.57
CA ALA A 97 6.50 -2.20 -3.29
C ALA A 97 6.92 -3.35 -2.37
N ARG A 98 8.10 -3.95 -2.61
CA ARG A 98 8.66 -4.98 -1.73
C ARG A 98 8.87 -4.46 -0.31
N LEU A 99 9.41 -3.26 -0.16
CA LEU A 99 9.63 -2.61 1.14
C LEU A 99 8.33 -2.26 1.84
N SER A 100 7.30 -1.82 1.10
CA SER A 100 6.01 -1.43 1.67
C SER A 100 5.29 -2.57 2.42
N TRP A 101 5.46 -3.83 1.98
CA TRP A 101 4.96 -4.99 2.72
C TRP A 101 5.63 -5.15 4.08
N ALA A 102 6.95 -4.96 4.15
CA ALA A 102 7.68 -5.03 5.41
C ALA A 102 7.27 -3.90 6.36
N THR A 103 7.06 -2.69 5.82
CA THR A 103 6.56 -1.54 6.59
C THR A 103 5.18 -1.81 7.19
N LEU A 104 4.23 -2.31 6.39
CA LEU A 104 2.90 -2.65 6.89
C LEU A 104 2.96 -3.77 7.94
N ALA A 105 3.81 -4.78 7.74
CA ALA A 105 3.92 -5.90 8.66
C ALA A 105 4.45 -5.46 10.02
N ALA A 106 5.48 -4.61 10.00
CA ALA A 106 6.04 -4.04 11.22
C ALA A 106 5.01 -3.19 11.98
N ALA A 107 4.19 -2.40 11.28
CA ALA A 107 3.14 -1.60 11.90
C ALA A 107 2.08 -2.48 12.59
N VAL A 108 1.59 -3.53 11.91
CA VAL A 108 0.64 -4.50 12.48
C VAL A 108 1.24 -5.23 13.69
N ASP A 109 2.51 -5.62 13.60
CA ASP A 109 3.20 -6.32 14.68
C ASP A 109 3.37 -5.43 15.92
N ALA A 110 3.61 -4.14 15.73
CA ALA A 110 3.77 -3.15 16.80
C ALA A 110 2.46 -2.79 17.51
N CYS A 111 1.30 -2.88 16.85
CA CYS A 111 -0.01 -2.64 17.47
C CYS A 111 -0.40 -3.76 18.45
N SER A 112 -1.02 -3.44 19.57
CA SER A 112 -1.73 -4.43 20.38
C SER A 112 -3.04 -4.88 19.71
N GLU A 113 -3.64 -5.99 20.15
CA GLU A 113 -4.99 -6.37 19.70
C GLU A 113 -6.01 -5.25 19.96
N GLY A 114 -5.88 -4.54 21.09
CA GLY A 114 -6.73 -3.40 21.42
C GLY A 114 -6.54 -2.23 20.46
N ASP A 115 -5.31 -1.98 19.99
CA ASP A 115 -5.05 -0.93 19.00
C ASP A 115 -5.70 -1.26 17.66
N LEU A 116 -5.62 -2.51 17.21
CA LEU A 116 -6.20 -2.97 15.94
C LEU A 116 -7.74 -2.95 15.91
N LEU A 117 -8.38 -2.78 17.08
CA LEU A 117 -9.84 -2.70 17.22
C LEU A 117 -10.34 -1.26 17.44
N LYS A 118 -9.44 -0.28 17.56
CA LYS A 118 -9.83 1.13 17.71
C LYS A 118 -10.40 1.65 16.38
N PRO A 119 -11.39 2.57 16.43
CA PRO A 119 -11.82 3.29 15.24
C PRO A 119 -10.67 4.14 14.69
N ARG A 120 -10.69 4.36 13.37
CA ARG A 120 -9.83 5.32 12.69
C ARG A 120 -10.30 6.76 12.94
#